data_AF-A0A9D6QPM6-F1
#
_entry.id   AF-A0A9D6QPM6-F1
#
_cell.length_a   1.000
_cell.length_b   1.000
_cell.length_c   1.000
_cell.angle_alpha   90.00
_cell.angle_beta   90.00
_cell.angle_gamma   90.00
#
_symmetry.space_group_name_H-M   'P 1'
#
loop_
_entity.id
_entity.type
_entity.pdbx_description
1 polymer ?
#
loop_
_entity_poly.entity_id
_entity_poly.type
_entity_poly.pdbx_seq_one_letter_code
_entity_poly.pdbx_strand_id
1 'polypeptide(L)'
;MMGLAPFGKPSRFAGGGAYIEGLDPGKAFTGRGKRAWEASGRFRHYSNVAASVQAHFEDKLLALVRRLRKSFPDRANLIFTGGCALNCVANTRIWETGLFDSVYVPPFPGDESIAFGAAAGLLLGGPKTIWTPVGWGEQRGNFGPLSSTAAEAEVRRHFAGHEVSRPNELHADVAGLLMAGKTVG
;
A
#
# COMPACT_ATOMS: atom_id res chain seq x y z
N MET A 1 0.41 -8.83 5.40
CA MET A 1 0.43 -8.58 6.87
C MET A 1 -0.55 -7.48 7.29
N MET A 2 -0.57 -6.33 6.61
CA MET A 2 -1.38 -5.16 6.97
C MET A 2 -2.89 -5.42 7.15
N GLY A 3 -3.49 -6.29 6.34
CA GLY A 3 -4.95 -6.47 6.37
C GLY A 3 -5.51 -7.00 7.70
N LEU A 4 -4.71 -7.72 8.48
CA LEU A 4 -5.16 -8.35 9.74
C LEU A 4 -4.63 -7.65 11.00
N ALA A 5 -3.54 -6.89 10.87
CA ALA A 5 -2.89 -6.20 11.99
C ALA A 5 -3.83 -5.25 12.77
N PRO A 6 -4.75 -4.48 12.15
CA PRO A 6 -5.67 -3.61 12.87
C PRO A 6 -6.62 -4.33 13.86
N PHE A 7 -6.84 -5.64 13.68
CA PHE A 7 -7.72 -6.44 14.53
C PHE A 7 -6.99 -7.13 15.68
N GLY A 8 -5.66 -7.03 15.72
CA GLY A 8 -4.82 -7.67 16.71
C GLY A 8 -4.43 -6.76 17.86
N LYS A 9 -3.98 -7.39 18.96
CA LYS A 9 -3.21 -6.72 20.01
C LYS A 9 -1.75 -7.17 19.88
N PRO A 10 -0.79 -6.25 19.63
CA PRO A 10 0.60 -6.62 19.50
C PRO A 10 1.12 -7.15 20.83
N SER A 11 1.92 -8.20 20.76
CA SER A 11 2.69 -8.79 21.84
C SER A 11 4.14 -9.00 21.40
N ARG A 12 5.08 -8.90 22.33
CA ARG A 12 6.47 -9.24 22.04
C ARG A 12 6.60 -10.76 22.03
N PHE A 13 6.96 -11.32 20.88
CA PHE A 13 7.47 -12.69 20.82
C PHE A 13 8.87 -12.74 21.42
N ALA A 14 9.23 -13.86 22.04
CA ALA A 14 10.61 -14.12 22.47
C ALA A 14 11.59 -14.09 21.27
N GLY A 15 11.10 -14.42 20.07
CA GLY A 15 11.81 -14.28 18.80
C GLY A 15 11.00 -14.86 17.64
N GLY A 16 11.40 -14.58 16.39
CA GLY A 16 10.74 -15.12 15.20
C GLY A 16 10.82 -16.65 15.08
N GLY A 17 11.95 -17.24 15.49
CA GLY A 17 12.14 -18.69 15.54
C GLY A 17 11.17 -19.39 16.49
N ALA A 18 11.05 -18.88 17.72
CA ALA A 18 10.10 -19.40 18.71
C ALA A 18 8.65 -19.34 18.24
N TYR A 19 8.29 -18.36 17.41
CA TYR A 19 6.95 -18.30 16.79
C TYR A 19 6.77 -19.40 15.73
N ILE A 20 7.76 -19.60 14.85
CA ILE A 20 7.71 -20.62 13.79
C ILE A 20 7.66 -22.03 14.38
N GLU A 21 8.48 -22.29 15.41
CA GLU A 21 8.51 -23.58 16.12
C GLU A 21 7.19 -23.88 16.84
N GLY A 22 6.45 -22.86 17.24
CA GLY A 22 5.13 -22.98 17.84
C GLY A 22 3.98 -23.14 16.84
N LEU A 23 4.25 -23.15 15.52
CA LEU A 23 3.22 -23.33 14.51
C LEU A 23 2.77 -24.79 14.44
N ASP A 24 1.45 -24.98 14.47
CA ASP A 24 0.80 -26.27 14.30
C ASP A 24 0.03 -26.27 12.97
N PRO A 25 0.57 -26.89 11.90
CA PRO A 25 -0.08 -26.95 10.58
C PRO A 25 -1.45 -27.63 10.62
N GLY A 26 -1.68 -28.54 11.58
CA GLY A 26 -2.97 -29.21 11.77
C GLY A 26 -4.09 -28.26 12.23
N LYS A 27 -3.73 -27.05 12.69
CA LYS A 27 -4.67 -25.97 13.08
C LYS A 27 -4.77 -24.86 12.05
N ALA A 28 -4.31 -25.09 10.82
CA ALA A 28 -4.54 -24.19 9.71
C ALA A 28 -6.05 -24.11 9.39
N PHE A 29 -6.51 -22.95 8.93
CA PHE A 29 -7.90 -22.82 8.51
C PHE A 29 -8.12 -23.50 7.16
N THR A 30 -9.12 -24.37 7.13
CA THR A 30 -9.52 -25.17 5.96
C THR A 30 -10.88 -24.75 5.40
N GLY A 31 -11.52 -23.74 5.99
CA GLY A 31 -12.80 -23.22 5.54
C GLY A 31 -12.69 -22.36 4.27
N ARG A 32 -13.83 -21.84 3.81
CA ARG A 32 -13.90 -20.95 2.64
C ARG A 32 -14.57 -19.63 2.97
N GLY A 33 -14.00 -18.55 2.44
CA GLY A 33 -14.56 -17.20 2.50
C GLY A 33 -14.22 -16.42 3.77
N LYS A 34 -14.33 -15.09 3.66
CA LYS A 34 -13.95 -14.14 4.70
C LYS A 34 -14.73 -14.32 6.01
N ARG A 35 -16.07 -14.44 5.94
CA ARG A 35 -16.92 -14.57 7.14
C ARG A 35 -16.58 -15.81 7.97
N ALA A 36 -16.35 -16.95 7.31
CA ALA A 36 -15.97 -18.18 7.99
C ALA A 36 -14.58 -18.07 8.65
N TRP A 37 -13.65 -17.37 8.00
CA TRP A 37 -12.32 -17.09 8.57
C TRP A 37 -12.41 -16.17 9.80
N GLU A 38 -13.19 -15.09 9.71
CA GLU A 38 -13.39 -14.14 10.82
C GLU A 38 -14.09 -14.77 12.02
N ALA A 39 -15.02 -15.69 11.79
CA ALA A 39 -15.70 -16.45 12.84
C ALA A 39 -14.86 -17.61 13.42
N SER A 40 -13.70 -17.92 12.83
CA SER A 40 -12.86 -19.02 13.29
C SER A 40 -12.24 -18.72 14.66
N GLY A 41 -12.08 -19.74 15.50
CA GLY A 41 -11.42 -19.60 16.81
C GLY A 41 -9.94 -19.18 16.72
N ARG A 42 -9.36 -19.15 15.52
CA ARG A 42 -7.96 -18.77 15.26
C ARG A 42 -7.81 -17.33 14.77
N PHE A 43 -8.89 -16.64 14.40
CA PHE A 43 -8.86 -15.27 13.88
C PHE A 43 -8.07 -14.33 14.81
N ARG A 44 -8.39 -14.34 16.11
CA ARG A 44 -7.70 -13.47 17.08
C ARG A 44 -6.21 -13.81 17.20
N HIS A 45 -5.85 -15.09 17.20
CA HIS A 45 -4.45 -15.51 17.28
C HIS A 45 -3.65 -14.95 16.10
N TYR A 46 -4.11 -15.18 14.86
CA TYR A 46 -3.42 -14.67 13.67
C TYR A 46 -3.44 -13.14 13.57
N SER A 47 -4.51 -12.49 14.06
CA SER A 47 -4.57 -11.03 14.12
C SER A 47 -3.52 -10.46 15.07
N ASN A 48 -3.38 -11.04 16.27
CA ASN A 48 -2.34 -10.65 17.21
C ASN A 48 -0.95 -10.85 16.59
N VAL A 49 -0.72 -11.96 15.89
CA VAL A 49 0.53 -12.19 15.18
C VAL A 49 0.80 -11.11 14.14
N ALA A 50 -0.17 -10.84 13.26
CA ALA A 50 -0.03 -9.80 12.25
C ALA A 50 0.28 -8.43 12.89
N ALA A 51 -0.40 -8.08 13.97
CA ALA A 51 -0.15 -6.85 14.73
C ALA A 51 1.26 -6.81 15.34
N SER A 52 1.72 -7.91 15.93
CA SER A 52 3.05 -8.02 16.53
C SER A 52 4.16 -7.89 15.47
N VAL A 53 4.04 -8.56 14.32
CA VAL A 53 5.06 -8.45 13.26
C VAL A 53 5.03 -7.04 12.65
N GLN A 54 3.86 -6.43 12.49
CA GLN A 54 3.74 -5.05 12.00
C GLN A 54 4.45 -4.08 12.95
N ALA A 55 4.16 -4.17 14.25
CA ALA A 55 4.78 -3.34 15.27
C ALA A 55 6.31 -3.52 15.29
N HIS A 56 6.78 -4.76 15.21
CA HIS A 56 8.22 -5.04 15.15
C HIS A 56 8.87 -4.46 13.90
N PHE A 57 8.24 -4.63 12.73
CA PHE A 57 8.70 -4.06 11.47
C PHE A 57 8.81 -2.53 11.56
N GLU A 58 7.75 -1.87 12.02
CA GLU A 58 7.73 -0.41 12.18
C GLU A 58 8.82 0.08 13.15
N ASP A 59 9.01 -0.60 14.29
CA ASP A 59 10.04 -0.23 15.27
C ASP A 59 11.46 -0.35 14.67
N LYS A 60 11.72 -1.42 13.93
CA LYS A 60 13.02 -1.63 13.24
C LYS A 60 13.23 -0.63 12.12
N LEU A 61 12.18 -0.35 11.34
CA LEU A 61 12.21 0.65 10.27
C LEU A 61 12.50 2.04 10.83
N LEU A 62 11.78 2.47 11.88
CA LEU A 62 12.03 3.76 12.52
C LEU A 62 13.43 3.87 13.13
N ALA A 63 13.97 2.78 13.69
CA ALA A 63 15.35 2.77 14.16
C ALA A 63 16.35 2.96 13.00
N LEU A 64 16.10 2.34 11.84
CA LEU A 64 16.91 2.53 10.64
C LEU A 64 16.80 3.96 10.11
N VAL A 65 15.60 4.52 10.02
CA VAL A 65 15.35 5.88 9.56
C VAL A 65 16.04 6.92 10.46
N ARG A 66 16.00 6.73 11.78
CA ARG A 66 16.76 7.58 12.73
C ARG A 66 18.26 7.49 12.52
N ARG A 67 18.80 6.30 12.22
CA ARG A 67 20.22 6.13 11.90
C ARG A 67 20.57 6.82 10.58
N LEU A 68 19.73 6.68 9.56
CA LEU A 68 19.89 7.36 8.27
C LEU A 68 19.95 8.88 8.45
N ARG A 69 19.03 9.47 9.23
CA ARG A 69 19.04 10.91 9.52
C ARG A 69 20.31 11.36 10.23
N LYS A 70 20.85 10.55 11.14
CA LYS A 70 22.13 10.84 11.82
C LYS A 70 23.33 10.76 10.88
N SER A 71 23.32 9.80 9.94
CA SER A 71 24.41 9.62 8.97
C SER A 71 24.42 10.69 7.88
N PHE A 72 23.26 11.27 7.56
CA PHE A 72 23.11 12.26 6.49
C PHE A 72 22.33 13.51 6.99
N PRO A 73 22.90 14.28 7.93
CA PRO A 73 22.20 15.41 8.57
C PRO A 73 21.93 16.59 7.61
N ASP A 74 22.64 16.65 6.49
CA ASP A 74 22.48 17.62 5.41
C ASP A 74 21.28 17.32 4.49
N ARG A 75 20.68 16.13 4.60
CA ARG A 75 19.56 15.72 3.73
C ARG A 75 18.22 16.02 4.41
N ALA A 76 17.57 17.07 3.92
CA ALA A 76 16.28 17.55 4.42
C ALA A 76 15.10 16.62 4.09
N ASN A 77 15.17 15.87 2.99
CA ASN A 77 14.06 15.08 2.47
C ASN A 77 14.37 13.58 2.44
N LEU A 78 13.33 12.76 2.60
CA LEU A 78 13.40 11.30 2.49
C LEU A 78 12.55 10.82 1.31
N ILE A 79 13.16 10.03 0.42
CA ILE A 79 12.43 9.22 -0.56
C ILE A 79 12.46 7.78 -0.07
N PHE A 80 11.29 7.17 0.14
CA PHE A 80 11.18 5.79 0.59
C PHE A 80 10.56 4.93 -0.51
N THR A 81 11.33 3.93 -0.97
CA THR A 81 10.98 3.02 -2.07
C THR A 81 11.28 1.57 -1.69
N GLY A 82 10.94 0.63 -2.56
CA GLY A 82 10.89 -0.81 -2.34
C GLY A 82 9.52 -1.28 -1.86
N GLY A 83 9.25 -2.58 -1.95
CA GLY A 83 7.95 -3.16 -1.56
C GLY A 83 7.52 -2.89 -0.10
N CYS A 84 8.48 -2.59 0.79
CA CYS A 84 8.19 -2.16 2.16
C CYS A 84 7.50 -0.78 2.23
N ALA A 85 7.72 0.10 1.25
CA ALA A 85 7.12 1.43 1.19
C ALA A 85 5.64 1.40 0.75
N LEU A 86 5.10 0.23 0.36
CA LEU A 86 3.65 0.03 0.21
C LEU A 86 2.91 0.03 1.57
N ASN A 87 3.63 0.06 2.69
CA ASN A 87 3.04 0.05 4.02
C ASN A 87 2.67 1.47 4.48
N CYS A 88 1.44 1.89 4.19
CA CYS A 88 0.98 3.25 4.50
C CYS A 88 1.03 3.58 6.00
N VAL A 89 0.79 2.60 6.90
CA VAL A 89 0.90 2.81 8.36
C VAL A 89 2.34 3.12 8.75
N ALA A 90 3.31 2.37 8.21
CA ALA A 90 4.72 2.64 8.46
C ALA A 90 5.17 3.98 7.86
N ASN A 91 4.68 4.34 6.67
CA ASN A 91 4.97 5.64 6.04
C ASN A 91 4.47 6.80 6.90
N THR A 92 3.25 6.71 7.44
CA THR A 92 2.69 7.70 8.37
C THR A 92 3.56 7.82 9.62
N ARG A 93 3.95 6.69 10.25
CA ARG A 93 4.83 6.72 11.42
C ARG A 93 6.18 7.39 11.13
N ILE A 94 6.74 7.22 9.93
CA ILE A 94 7.97 7.91 9.50
C ILE A 94 7.72 9.42 9.39
N TRP A 95 6.64 9.82 8.71
CA TRP A 95 6.29 11.23 8.53
C TRP A 95 6.04 11.95 9.87
N GLU A 96 5.31 11.32 10.79
CA GLU A 96 5.03 11.84 12.14
C GLU A 96 6.29 12.06 12.99
N THR A 97 7.42 11.44 12.64
CA THR A 97 8.67 11.68 13.38
C THR A 97 9.21 13.10 13.23
N GLY A 98 8.83 13.82 12.16
CA GLY A 98 9.37 15.15 11.85
C GLY A 98 10.89 15.15 11.59
N LEU A 99 11.51 13.99 11.33
CA LEU A 99 12.95 13.89 11.10
C LEU A 99 13.40 14.48 9.75
N PHE A 100 12.47 14.61 8.80
CA PHE A 100 12.66 15.13 7.46
C PHE A 100 11.57 16.16 7.16
N ASP A 101 11.91 17.21 6.41
CA ASP A 101 10.97 18.26 6.00
C ASP A 101 9.89 17.70 5.07
N SER A 102 10.23 16.69 4.28
CA SER A 102 9.30 15.98 3.41
C SER A 102 9.66 14.49 3.29
N VAL A 103 8.61 13.65 3.28
CA VAL A 103 8.69 12.22 3.02
C VAL A 103 7.90 11.92 1.76
N TYR A 104 8.56 11.34 0.76
CA TYR A 104 7.96 10.98 -0.52
C TYR A 104 8.00 9.47 -0.75
N VAL A 105 6.85 8.90 -1.07
CA VAL A 105 6.70 7.51 -1.49
C VAL A 105 6.13 7.55 -2.92
N PRO A 106 6.85 7.03 -3.93
CA PRO A 106 6.35 7.06 -5.30
C PRO A 106 5.09 6.17 -5.44
N PRO A 107 4.21 6.42 -6.43
CA PRO A 107 2.95 5.68 -6.56
C PRO A 107 3.14 4.16 -6.78
N PHE A 108 4.28 3.77 -7.34
CA PHE A 108 4.70 2.41 -7.62
C PHE A 108 6.07 2.21 -6.94
N PRO A 109 6.14 2.05 -5.62
CA PRO A 109 7.40 1.95 -4.92
C PRO A 109 7.99 0.54 -4.93
N GLY A 110 7.23 -0.48 -5.30
CA GLY A 110 7.69 -1.86 -5.34
C GLY A 110 8.47 -2.22 -6.60
N ASP A 111 8.59 -3.52 -6.85
CA ASP A 111 9.35 -4.08 -7.96
C ASP A 111 8.78 -3.68 -9.34
N GLU A 112 7.51 -3.28 -9.37
CA GLU A 112 6.86 -2.66 -10.53
C GLU A 112 7.62 -1.43 -11.08
N SER A 113 8.47 -0.80 -10.27
CA SER A 113 9.25 0.40 -10.66
C SER A 113 10.66 0.11 -11.16
N ILE A 114 11.13 -1.14 -11.10
CA ILE A 114 12.55 -1.46 -11.35
C ILE A 114 12.92 -1.14 -12.80
N ALA A 115 12.08 -1.53 -13.76
CA ALA A 115 12.30 -1.24 -15.18
C ALA A 115 12.38 0.27 -15.44
N PHE A 116 11.51 1.04 -14.80
CA PHE A 116 11.51 2.50 -14.88
C PHE A 116 12.80 3.10 -14.29
N GLY A 117 13.19 2.66 -13.10
CA GLY A 117 14.43 3.11 -12.44
C GLY A 117 15.69 2.76 -13.24
N ALA A 118 15.75 1.57 -13.84
CA ALA A 118 16.86 1.16 -14.69
C ALA A 118 16.97 2.02 -15.97
N ALA A 119 15.84 2.24 -16.65
CA ALA A 119 15.79 3.10 -17.84
C ALA A 119 16.18 4.56 -17.50
N ALA A 120 15.65 5.09 -16.39
CA ALA A 120 16.02 6.42 -15.90
C ALA A 120 17.53 6.50 -15.60
N GLY A 121 18.11 5.51 -14.92
CA GLY A 121 19.54 5.46 -14.62
C GLY A 121 20.44 5.47 -15.87
N LEU A 122 20.03 4.77 -16.93
CA LEU A 122 20.72 4.78 -18.22
C LEU A 122 20.61 6.14 -18.92
N LEU A 123 19.40 6.70 -18.99
CA LEU A 123 19.15 7.98 -19.66
C LEU A 123 19.88 9.14 -18.98
N LEU A 124 19.94 9.11 -17.66
CA LEU A 124 20.52 10.14 -16.81
C LEU A 124 22.06 10.09 -16.72
N GLY A 125 22.69 9.11 -17.36
CA GLY A 125 24.16 8.99 -17.41
C GLY A 125 24.80 8.61 -16.08
N GLY A 126 24.07 7.90 -15.21
CA GLY A 126 24.54 7.54 -13.87
C GLY A 126 24.25 8.62 -12.80
N PRO A 127 24.89 8.54 -11.61
CA PRO A 127 24.46 9.23 -10.39
C PRO A 127 24.65 10.77 -10.35
N LYS A 128 24.82 11.45 -11.48
CA LYS A 128 25.26 12.86 -11.54
C LYS A 128 24.38 13.83 -12.33
N THR A 129 23.12 13.50 -12.58
CA THR A 129 22.17 14.49 -13.10
C THR A 129 21.36 15.09 -11.96
N ILE A 130 21.21 16.42 -11.99
CA ILE A 130 20.27 17.14 -11.15
C ILE A 130 18.88 16.68 -11.59
N TRP A 131 18.30 15.75 -10.83
CA TRP A 131 16.92 15.35 -11.01
C TRP A 131 16.02 16.51 -10.58
N THR A 132 15.30 17.09 -11.52
CA THR A 132 14.23 18.04 -11.21
C THR A 132 12.97 17.23 -10.98
N PRO A 133 12.40 17.22 -9.76
CA PRO A 133 11.18 16.49 -9.48
C PRO A 133 10.04 16.98 -10.38
N VAL A 134 9.21 16.06 -10.85
CA VAL A 134 7.89 16.42 -11.39
C VAL A 134 7.09 17.08 -10.27
N GLY A 135 6.51 18.26 -10.53
CA GLY A 135 5.72 18.99 -9.54
C GLY A 135 4.60 18.12 -8.98
N TRP A 136 4.25 18.30 -7.70
CA TRP A 136 3.25 17.44 -7.01
C TRP A 136 1.93 17.29 -7.79
N GLY A 137 1.43 18.36 -8.42
CA GLY A 137 0.21 18.32 -9.23
C GLY A 137 0.33 17.66 -10.60
N GLU A 138 1.56 17.41 -11.07
CA GLU A 138 1.86 16.78 -12.35
C GLU A 138 2.18 15.28 -12.20
N GLN A 139 2.41 14.81 -10.97
CA GLN A 139 2.64 13.40 -10.70
C GLN A 139 1.37 12.59 -10.94
N ARG A 140 1.46 11.54 -11.77
CA ARG A 140 0.37 10.61 -12.04
C ARG A 140 0.80 9.19 -11.76
N GLY A 141 -0.10 8.38 -11.20
CA GLY A 141 0.10 6.93 -11.04
C GLY A 141 -0.24 6.13 -12.29
N ASN A 142 -0.85 6.75 -13.31
CA ASN A 142 -1.24 6.09 -14.55
C ASN A 142 -0.28 6.46 -15.69
N PHE A 143 0.44 5.45 -16.18
CA PHE A 143 1.33 5.53 -17.34
C PHE A 143 0.82 4.72 -18.53
N GLY A 144 -0.32 4.04 -18.35
CA GLY A 144 -0.98 3.32 -19.44
C GLY A 144 -1.72 4.28 -20.37
N PRO A 145 -2.24 3.78 -21.50
CA PRO A 145 -3.14 4.55 -22.34
C PRO A 145 -4.31 5.07 -21.49
N LEU A 146 -4.50 6.39 -21.47
CA LEU A 146 -5.77 6.97 -21.06
C LEU A 146 -6.74 6.66 -22.21
N SER A 147 -7.40 5.51 -22.17
CA SER A 147 -8.53 5.31 -23.07
C SER A 147 -9.58 6.36 -22.69
N SER A 148 -10.06 7.09 -23.69
CA SER A 148 -11.36 7.75 -23.57
C SER A 148 -12.37 6.69 -23.13
N THR A 149 -13.32 7.11 -22.29
CA THR A 149 -14.48 6.32 -21.83
C THR A 149 -14.81 5.18 -22.79
N ALA A 150 -14.83 3.93 -22.31
CA ALA A 150 -15.12 2.76 -23.14
C ALA A 150 -16.31 3.07 -24.06
N ALA A 151 -16.20 2.74 -25.35
CA ALA A 151 -17.25 3.05 -26.31
C ALA A 151 -18.58 2.47 -25.81
N GLU A 152 -19.69 3.20 -25.94
CA GLU A 152 -20.97 2.76 -25.37
C GLU A 152 -21.38 1.36 -25.85
N ALA A 153 -21.06 1.03 -27.11
CA ALA A 153 -21.25 -0.31 -27.65
C ALA A 153 -20.45 -1.39 -26.91
N GLU A 154 -19.22 -1.09 -26.50
CA GLU A 154 -18.39 -2.01 -25.72
C GLU A 154 -18.93 -2.20 -24.30
N VAL A 155 -19.35 -1.11 -23.64
CA VAL A 155 -19.99 -1.16 -22.32
C VAL A 155 -21.27 -1.99 -22.40
N ARG A 156 -22.16 -1.71 -23.35
CA ARG A 156 -23.42 -2.47 -23.53
C ARG A 156 -23.18 -3.94 -23.84
N ARG A 157 -22.12 -4.26 -24.58
CA ARG A 157 -21.71 -5.65 -24.85
C ARG A 157 -21.22 -6.35 -23.57
N HIS A 158 -20.37 -5.70 -22.78
CA HIS A 158 -19.79 -6.31 -21.58
C HIS A 158 -20.84 -6.49 -20.46
N PHE A 159 -21.77 -5.54 -20.35
CA PHE A 159 -22.86 -5.55 -19.37
C PHE A 159 -24.20 -5.99 -19.96
N ALA A 160 -24.16 -6.87 -20.97
CA ALA A 160 -25.37 -7.42 -21.58
C ALA A 160 -26.30 -8.04 -20.51
N GLY A 161 -27.60 -7.73 -20.58
CA GLY A 161 -28.58 -8.15 -19.56
C GLY A 161 -28.70 -7.23 -18.34
N HIS A 162 -27.92 -6.15 -18.28
CA HIS A 162 -28.07 -5.09 -17.28
C HIS A 162 -28.60 -3.80 -17.92
N GLU A 163 -29.23 -2.95 -17.12
CA GLU A 163 -29.57 -1.60 -17.54
C GLU A 163 -28.29 -0.76 -17.64
N VAL A 164 -28.02 -0.25 -18.84
CA VAL A 164 -26.86 0.60 -19.11
C VAL A 164 -27.37 1.97 -19.56
N SER A 165 -27.06 2.98 -18.76
CA SER A 165 -27.37 4.39 -19.02
C SER A 165 -26.13 5.25 -18.79
N ARG A 166 -26.08 6.41 -19.45
CA ARG A 166 -25.05 7.43 -19.22
C ARG A 166 -25.70 8.55 -18.41
N PRO A 167 -25.30 8.76 -17.15
CA PRO A 167 -25.90 9.81 -16.35
C PRO A 167 -25.47 11.19 -16.83
N ASN A 168 -26.38 12.16 -16.74
CA ASN A 168 -26.09 13.56 -17.07
C ASN A 168 -25.14 14.18 -16.03
N GLU A 169 -25.31 13.81 -14.76
CA GLU A 169 -24.55 14.34 -13.62
C GLU A 169 -23.81 13.20 -12.90
N LEU A 170 -22.85 12.55 -13.60
CA LEU A 170 -22.15 11.35 -13.11
C LEU A 170 -21.60 11.51 -11.69
N HIS A 171 -20.99 12.65 -11.38
CA HIS A 171 -20.42 12.90 -10.06
C HIS A 171 -21.50 12.99 -8.96
N ALA A 172 -22.63 13.65 -9.24
CA ALA A 172 -23.72 13.79 -8.29
C ALA A 172 -24.40 12.44 -8.02
N ASP A 173 -24.61 11.63 -9.07
CA ASP A 173 -25.23 10.31 -8.95
C ASP A 173 -24.34 9.34 -8.18
N VAL A 174 -23.04 9.30 -8.48
CA VAL A 174 -22.06 8.50 -7.74
C VAL A 174 -22.02 8.92 -6.26
N ALA A 175 -22.01 10.23 -5.97
CA ALA A 175 -22.06 10.72 -4.60
C ALA A 175 -23.34 10.29 -3.88
N GLY A 176 -24.50 10.38 -4.54
CA GLY A 176 -25.78 9.91 -4.01
C GLY A 176 -25.78 8.41 -3.68
N LEU A 177 -25.24 7.58 -4.57
CA LEU A 177 -25.10 6.14 -4.35
C LEU A 177 -24.19 5.82 -3.16
N LEU A 178 -23.05 6.52 -3.04
CA LEU A 178 -22.13 6.34 -1.91
C LEU A 178 -22.79 6.75 -0.58
N MET A 179 -23.51 7.88 -0.54
CA MET A 179 -24.26 8.31 0.64
C MET A 179 -25.35 7.31 1.04
N ALA A 180 -25.94 6.61 0.07
CA ALA A 180 -26.90 5.52 0.31
C ALA A 180 -26.24 4.19 0.73
N GLY A 181 -24.92 4.17 0.96
CA GLY A 181 -24.16 3.00 1.37
C GLY A 181 -23.97 1.96 0.26
N LYS A 182 -24.13 2.35 -1.01
CA LYS A 182 -23.87 1.48 -2.16
C LYS A 182 -22.38 1.43 -2.46
N THR A 183 -21.94 0.33 -3.08
CA THR A 183 -20.60 0.19 -3.64
C THR A 183 -20.63 0.57 -5.12
N VAL A 184 -19.73 1.46 -5.53
CA VAL A 184 -19.54 1.93 -6.91
C VAL A 184 -18.14 1.52 -7.36
N GLY A 185 -18.01 1.01 -8.59
CA GLY A 185 -16.75 0.54 -9.17
C GLY A 185 -16.54 1.02 -10.59
#